data_AF-A0A2V8KIU0-F1
#
_entry.id   AF-A0A2V8KIU0-F1
#
_cell.length_a   1.000
_cell.length_b   1.000
_cell.length_c   1.000
_cell.angle_alpha   90.00
_cell.angle_beta   90.00
_cell.angle_gamma   90.00
#
_symmetry.space_group_name_H-M   'P 1'
#
loop_
_entity.id
_entity.type
_entity.pdbx_description
1 polymer ?
#
loop_
_entity_poly.entity_id
_entity_poly.type
_entity_poly.pdbx_seq_one_letter_code
_entity_poly.pdbx_strand_id
1 'polypeptide(L)'
;FKDYWRSIKGSLKWKWKDGDDFFINYIRHPAEGATFAFIMRQNDPNSIDPVSCGFSKKYFKQSFKTVIFSAIGSTLFEIGPVSEASIGNVGYVKESGLVDFFVTPIVGVGFMIGQDLLDNYVIKKLERKIHNQIFAATLRVVLNPSRTLENALAFKRPWYRKRDKLEGNVCES
;
A
#
# COMPACT_ATOMS: atom_id res chain seq x y z
N PHE A 1 -0.20 -24.12 18.04
CA PHE A 1 0.75 -23.15 18.64
C PHE A 1 2.24 -23.50 18.49
N LYS A 2 2.67 -24.78 18.50
CA LYS A 2 4.08 -25.14 18.24
C LYS A 2 4.57 -24.72 16.84
N ASP A 3 3.70 -24.77 15.84
CA ASP A 3 4.03 -24.41 14.46
C ASP A 3 4.22 -22.90 14.25
N TYR A 4 3.42 -22.07 14.94
CA TYR A 4 3.57 -20.61 14.99
C TYR A 4 4.95 -20.17 15.52
N TRP A 5 5.39 -20.75 16.65
CA TRP A 5 6.70 -20.44 17.23
C TRP A 5 7.87 -20.93 16.37
N ARG A 6 7.67 -21.97 15.55
CA ARG A 6 8.67 -22.47 14.60
C ARG A 6 8.74 -21.57 13.35
N SER A 7 7.60 -21.05 12.89
CA SER A 7 7.47 -20.06 11.83
C SER A 7 8.24 -18.77 12.15
N ILE A 8 8.05 -18.20 13.34
CA ILE A 8 8.77 -17.00 13.79
C ILE A 8 10.29 -17.21 13.77
N LYS A 9 10.77 -18.38 14.20
CA LYS A 9 12.21 -18.70 14.17
C LYS A 9 12.78 -18.87 12.77
N GLY A 10 11.96 -19.28 11.80
CA GLY A 10 12.32 -19.32 10.38
C GLY A 10 12.43 -17.91 9.78
N SER A 11 11.45 -17.06 10.08
CA SER A 11 11.35 -15.67 9.62
C SER A 11 12.39 -14.70 10.21
N LEU A 12 13.09 -15.08 11.28
CA LEU A 12 14.13 -14.28 11.94
C LEU A 12 15.56 -14.60 11.47
N LYS A 13 15.72 -15.47 10.46
CA LYS A 13 17.02 -15.70 9.85
C LYS A 13 17.32 -14.54 8.90
N TRP A 14 18.36 -13.77 9.21
CA TRP A 14 18.84 -12.60 8.47
C TRP A 14 19.37 -12.96 7.06
N LYS A 15 18.51 -13.45 6.17
CA LYS A 15 18.81 -13.67 4.76
C LYS A 15 18.13 -12.59 3.94
N TRP A 16 18.82 -12.12 2.90
CA TRP A 16 18.37 -10.99 2.08
C TRP A 16 17.19 -11.37 1.17
N LYS A 17 17.13 -12.60 0.66
CA LYS A 17 16.05 -13.10 -0.18
C LYS A 17 15.48 -14.36 0.43
N ASP A 18 14.17 -14.47 0.47
CA ASP A 18 13.51 -15.77 0.50
C ASP A 18 13.39 -16.29 -0.93
N GLY A 19 13.34 -17.61 -1.08
CA GLY A 19 13.27 -18.30 -2.36
C GLY A 19 11.97 -18.09 -3.16
N ASP A 20 11.34 -16.92 -3.03
CA ASP A 20 10.11 -16.52 -3.69
C ASP A 20 10.36 -15.97 -5.09
N ASP A 21 9.39 -16.24 -5.96
CA ASP A 21 9.38 -15.80 -7.35
C ASP A 21 9.31 -14.26 -7.43
N PHE A 22 9.97 -13.66 -8.41
CA PHE A 22 10.16 -12.20 -8.54
C PHE A 22 8.84 -11.41 -8.46
N PHE A 23 7.76 -12.01 -8.97
CA PHE A 23 6.42 -11.42 -8.93
C PHE A 23 5.86 -11.25 -7.50
N ILE A 24 6.12 -12.19 -6.60
CA ILE A 24 5.61 -12.13 -5.23
C ILE A 24 6.35 -11.03 -4.43
N ASN A 25 7.68 -11.03 -4.47
CA ASN A 25 8.51 -10.10 -3.68
C ASN A 25 8.49 -8.65 -4.19
N TYR A 26 8.27 -8.42 -5.48
CA TYR A 26 8.40 -7.07 -6.07
C TYR A 26 7.09 -6.47 -6.58
N ILE A 27 5.99 -7.23 -6.61
CA ILE A 27 4.67 -6.72 -7.02
C ILE A 27 3.62 -6.96 -5.94
N ARG A 28 3.48 -8.19 -5.44
CA ARG A 28 2.44 -8.52 -4.44
C ARG A 28 2.71 -7.86 -3.09
N HIS A 29 3.87 -8.12 -2.48
CA HIS A 29 4.23 -7.53 -1.18
C HIS A 29 4.28 -6.00 -1.24
N PRO A 30 4.88 -5.36 -2.27
CA PRO A 30 4.79 -3.91 -2.40
C PRO A 30 3.36 -3.38 -2.61
N ALA A 31 2.47 -4.10 -3.30
CA ALA A 31 1.08 -3.68 -3.41
C ALA A 31 0.33 -3.73 -2.07
N GLU A 32 0.69 -4.66 -1.19
CA GLU A 32 0.24 -4.74 0.21
C GLU A 32 0.80 -3.56 1.02
N GLY A 33 2.11 -3.33 0.95
CA GLY A 33 2.75 -2.16 1.57
C GLY A 33 2.13 -0.84 1.11
N ALA A 34 1.77 -0.72 -0.17
CA ALA A 34 1.03 0.40 -0.72
C ALA A 34 -0.37 0.54 -0.11
N THR A 35 -1.06 -0.57 0.15
CA THR A 35 -2.37 -0.58 0.80
C THR A 35 -2.27 0.00 2.22
N PHE A 36 -1.30 -0.44 3.02
CA PHE A 36 -1.05 0.15 4.34
C PHE A 36 -0.69 1.64 4.26
N ALA A 37 0.12 2.03 3.27
CA ALA A 37 0.43 3.43 3.02
C ALA A 37 -0.83 4.26 2.68
N PHE A 38 -1.75 3.72 1.87
CA PHE A 38 -3.06 4.34 1.61
C PHE A 38 -3.91 4.42 2.89
N ILE A 39 -3.93 3.39 3.75
CA ILE A 39 -4.68 3.39 5.02
C ILE A 39 -4.21 4.53 5.91
N MET A 40 -2.89 4.67 6.11
CA MET A 40 -2.33 5.74 6.93
C MET A 40 -2.76 7.11 6.39
N ARG A 41 -2.68 7.29 5.08
CA ARG A 41 -3.06 8.55 4.43
C ARG A 41 -4.57 8.83 4.47
N GLN A 42 -5.39 7.80 4.33
CA GLN A 42 -6.84 7.88 4.46
C GLN A 42 -7.25 8.34 5.86
N ASN A 43 -6.53 7.91 6.89
CA ASN A 43 -6.83 8.21 8.29
C ASN A 43 -6.09 9.44 8.84
N ASP A 44 -5.06 9.96 8.18
CA ASP A 44 -4.39 11.20 8.60
C ASP A 44 -5.28 12.43 8.31
N PRO A 45 -5.69 13.20 9.34
CA PRO A 45 -6.45 14.44 9.14
C PRO A 45 -5.62 15.53 8.43
N ASN A 46 -4.29 15.46 8.54
CA ASN A 46 -3.37 16.38 7.86
C ASN A 46 -2.90 15.80 6.51
N SER A 47 -3.65 14.85 5.95
CA SER A 47 -3.31 14.25 4.67
C SER A 47 -3.35 15.30 3.57
N ILE A 48 -2.25 15.41 2.83
CA ILE A 48 -2.18 16.24 1.63
C ILE A 48 -2.39 15.41 0.36
N ASP A 49 -2.60 16.11 -0.75
CA ASP A 49 -2.51 15.54 -2.10
C ASP A 49 -1.05 15.66 -2.62
N PRO A 50 -0.33 14.54 -2.80
CA PRO A 50 1.03 14.53 -3.36
C PRO A 50 1.17 15.26 -4.69
N VAL A 51 0.19 15.10 -5.57
CA VAL A 51 0.30 15.60 -6.94
C VAL A 51 0.05 17.11 -7.00
N SER A 52 -0.77 17.63 -6.09
CA SER A 52 -1.04 19.07 -6.00
C SER A 52 0.03 19.82 -5.20
N CYS A 53 0.65 19.19 -4.20
CA CYS A 53 1.60 19.87 -3.30
C CYS A 53 3.08 19.70 -3.63
N GLY A 54 3.44 18.89 -4.65
CA GLY A 54 4.84 18.66 -5.04
C GLY A 54 5.74 18.17 -3.89
N PHE A 55 7.06 18.38 -4.01
CA PHE A 55 8.06 18.00 -3.01
C PHE A 55 8.13 18.96 -1.80
N SER A 56 6.98 19.26 -1.18
CA SER A 56 6.91 20.12 0.01
C SER A 56 7.35 19.41 1.30
N LYS A 57 7.67 20.17 2.35
CA LYS A 57 7.97 19.60 3.69
C LYS A 57 6.81 18.77 4.24
N LYS A 58 5.56 19.18 3.99
CA LYS A 58 4.36 18.40 4.32
C LYS A 58 4.33 17.07 3.56
N TYR A 59 4.70 17.07 2.28
CA TYR A 59 4.78 15.86 1.46
C TYR A 59 5.80 14.86 2.00
N PHE A 60 7.01 15.32 2.35
CA PHE A 60 8.01 14.43 2.97
C PHE A 60 7.55 13.90 4.33
N LYS A 61 6.93 14.75 5.17
CA LYS A 61 6.39 14.32 6.47
C LYS A 61 5.29 13.27 6.31
N GLN A 62 4.38 13.44 5.35
CA GLN A 62 3.34 12.46 5.07
C GLN A 62 3.93 11.16 4.49
N SER A 63 4.86 11.28 3.54
CA SER A 63 5.54 10.12 2.95
C SER A 63 6.26 9.29 4.02
N PHE A 64 6.95 9.95 4.95
CA PHE A 64 7.62 9.27 6.06
C PHE A 64 6.63 8.54 6.98
N LYS A 65 5.50 9.17 7.32
CA LYS A 65 4.41 8.51 8.05
C LYS A 65 3.89 7.27 7.32
N THR A 66 3.71 7.36 5.99
CA THR A 66 3.25 6.22 5.19
C THR A 66 4.28 5.09 5.13
N VAL A 67 5.58 5.40 5.07
CA VAL A 67 6.66 4.40 5.13
C VAL A 67 6.63 3.69 6.50
N ILE A 68 6.58 4.43 7.61
CA ILE A 68 6.54 3.84 8.95
C ILE A 68 5.31 2.95 9.12
N PHE A 69 4.13 3.44 8.76
CA PHE A 69 2.90 2.68 8.93
C PHE A 69 2.88 1.44 8.04
N SER A 70 3.39 1.56 6.81
CA SER A 70 3.57 0.42 5.92
C SER A 70 4.52 -0.61 6.50
N ALA A 71 5.65 -0.18 7.09
CA ALA A 71 6.61 -1.09 7.72
C ALA A 71 6.00 -1.83 8.92
N ILE A 72 5.27 -1.11 9.78
CA ILE A 72 4.55 -1.71 10.91
C ILE A 72 3.48 -2.67 10.42
N GLY A 73 2.66 -2.25 9.45
CA GLY A 73 1.56 -3.04 8.91
C GLY A 73 2.04 -4.33 8.25
N SER A 74 3.04 -4.25 7.37
CA SER A 74 3.61 -5.42 6.70
C SER A 74 4.34 -6.33 7.69
N THR A 75 5.07 -5.78 8.67
CA THR A 75 5.64 -6.60 9.75
C THR A 75 4.56 -7.35 10.52
N LEU A 76 3.46 -6.68 10.90
CA LEU A 76 2.36 -7.33 11.61
C LEU A 76 1.62 -8.36 10.73
N PHE A 77 1.50 -8.11 9.42
CA PHE A 77 0.90 -9.05 8.48
C PHE A 77 1.79 -10.25 8.18
N GLU A 78 3.09 -10.14 8.43
CA GLU A 78 4.05 -11.22 8.22
C GLU A 78 4.26 -12.07 9.47
N ILE A 79 4.46 -11.45 10.64
CA ILE A 79 4.79 -12.15 11.90
C ILE A 79 3.72 -12.05 12.99
N GLY A 80 2.62 -11.34 12.75
CA GLY A 80 1.58 -11.10 13.76
C GLY A 80 0.63 -12.30 13.99
N PRO A 81 -0.28 -12.18 14.95
CA PRO A 81 -1.24 -13.26 15.29
C PRO A 81 -2.32 -13.49 14.22
N VAL A 82 -2.54 -12.54 13.31
CA VAL A 82 -3.41 -12.66 12.10
C VAL A 82 -2.57 -12.24 10.89
N SER A 83 -1.80 -13.18 10.34
CA SER A 83 -0.70 -12.95 9.39
C SER A 83 -0.58 -14.08 8.37
N GLU A 84 0.26 -13.93 7.34
CA GLU A 84 0.65 -15.06 6.48
C GLU A 84 1.27 -16.22 7.31
N ALA A 85 1.97 -15.91 8.41
CA ALA A 85 2.48 -16.92 9.34
C ALA A 85 1.39 -17.64 10.16
N SER A 86 0.25 -17.00 10.47
CA SER A 86 -0.80 -17.60 11.29
C SER A 86 -2.00 -18.16 10.52
N ILE A 87 -2.30 -17.63 9.33
CA ILE A 87 -3.38 -18.10 8.45
C ILE A 87 -2.84 -19.10 7.43
N GLY A 88 -1.63 -18.86 6.89
CA GLY A 88 -1.05 -19.65 5.80
C GLY A 88 0.05 -20.63 6.21
N ASN A 89 0.53 -20.59 7.47
CA ASN A 89 1.74 -21.31 7.89
C ASN A 89 2.95 -21.04 6.96
N VAL A 90 3.05 -19.84 6.37
CA VAL A 90 4.03 -19.58 5.30
C VAL A 90 5.47 -19.69 5.81
N GLY A 91 5.75 -19.34 7.07
CA GLY A 91 7.06 -19.57 7.69
C GLY A 91 7.40 -21.03 8.02
N TYR A 92 6.53 -21.99 7.65
CA TYR A 92 6.82 -23.43 7.66
C TYR A 92 7.50 -23.91 6.35
N VAL A 93 7.33 -23.16 5.24
CA VAL A 93 7.75 -23.57 3.89
C VAL A 93 8.68 -22.53 3.23
N LYS A 94 8.55 -21.25 3.59
CA LYS A 94 9.36 -20.15 3.06
C LYS A 94 9.92 -19.33 4.22
N GLU A 95 11.20 -19.02 4.12
CA GLU A 95 11.84 -18.06 5.02
C GLU A 95 11.15 -16.69 4.81
N SER A 96 11.20 -15.79 5.79
CA SER A 96 10.88 -14.35 5.62
C SER A 96 12.19 -13.59 5.67
N GLY A 97 12.43 -12.73 4.70
CA GLY A 97 13.72 -12.18 4.39
C GLY A 97 13.73 -10.70 4.70
N LEU A 98 14.92 -10.13 4.84
CA LEU A 98 15.07 -8.69 5.12
C LEU A 98 14.42 -7.80 4.04
N VAL A 99 14.21 -8.34 2.83
CA VAL A 99 13.45 -7.69 1.76
C VAL A 99 12.04 -7.33 2.21
N ASP A 100 11.33 -8.19 2.93
CA ASP A 100 9.96 -7.88 3.34
C ASP A 100 9.88 -6.82 4.45
N PHE A 101 10.93 -6.71 5.27
CA PHE A 101 11.02 -5.65 6.29
C PHE A 101 11.41 -4.28 5.72
N PHE A 102 12.21 -4.22 4.66
CA PHE A 102 12.77 -2.97 4.14
C PHE A 102 12.25 -2.59 2.75
N VAL A 103 12.21 -3.54 1.82
CA VAL A 103 11.80 -3.30 0.44
C VAL A 103 10.29 -3.14 0.35
N THR A 104 9.50 -3.98 1.03
CA THR A 104 8.04 -3.88 1.02
C THR A 104 7.50 -2.50 1.42
N PRO A 105 7.93 -1.87 2.53
CA PRO A 105 7.43 -0.54 2.87
C PRO A 105 7.95 0.55 1.94
N ILE A 106 9.21 0.47 1.48
CA ILE A 106 9.81 1.50 0.61
C ILE A 106 9.21 1.43 -0.80
N VAL A 107 9.23 0.23 -1.40
CA VAL A 107 8.67 -0.01 -2.73
C VAL A 107 7.15 0.12 -2.70
N GLY A 108 6.49 -0.25 -1.60
CA GLY A 108 5.05 -0.05 -1.43
C GLY A 108 4.65 1.42 -1.42
N VAL A 109 5.41 2.30 -0.76
CA VAL A 109 5.22 3.75 -0.88
C VAL A 109 5.49 4.23 -2.32
N GLY A 110 6.48 3.66 -3.00
CA GLY A 110 6.70 3.88 -4.44
C GLY A 110 5.48 3.51 -5.29
N PHE A 111 4.87 2.34 -5.06
CA PHE A 111 3.64 1.90 -5.72
C PHE A 111 2.45 2.82 -5.41
N MET A 112 2.32 3.28 -4.17
CA MET A 112 1.30 4.26 -3.78
C MET A 112 1.44 5.55 -4.60
N ILE A 113 2.67 6.09 -4.69
CA ILE A 113 2.96 7.28 -5.50
C ILE A 113 2.70 6.99 -6.99
N GLY A 114 3.12 5.83 -7.49
CA GLY A 114 2.86 5.41 -8.87
C GLY A 114 1.37 5.36 -9.21
N GLN A 115 0.55 4.76 -8.34
CA GLN A 115 -0.92 4.76 -8.49
C GLN A 115 -1.49 6.18 -8.41
N ASP A 116 -0.96 7.06 -7.56
CA ASP A 116 -1.39 8.47 -7.52
C ASP A 116 -1.10 9.23 -8.81
N LEU A 117 0.07 8.99 -9.42
CA LEU A 117 0.46 9.58 -10.70
C LEU A 117 -0.38 9.00 -11.83
N LEU A 118 -0.57 7.69 -11.86
CA LEU A 118 -1.42 7.01 -12.84
C LEU A 118 -2.87 7.53 -12.77
N ASP A 119 -3.42 7.68 -11.56
CA ASP A 119 -4.76 8.22 -11.33
C ASP A 119 -4.91 9.63 -11.90
N ASN A 120 -3.95 10.51 -11.66
CA ASN A 120 -4.04 11.90 -12.10
C ASN A 120 -3.72 12.12 -13.58
N TYR A 121 -2.69 11.45 -14.11
CA TYR A 121 -2.22 11.70 -15.48
C TYR A 121 -2.91 10.83 -16.52
N VAL A 122 -3.41 9.66 -16.14
CA VAL A 122 -4.04 8.70 -17.06
C VAL A 122 -5.53 8.54 -16.76
N ILE A 123 -5.89 8.08 -15.55
CA ILE A 123 -7.28 7.71 -15.24
C ILE A 123 -8.20 8.92 -15.32
N LYS A 124 -7.87 10.05 -14.65
CA LYS A 124 -8.66 11.29 -14.77
C LYS A 124 -8.77 11.82 -16.20
N LYS A 125 -7.80 11.55 -17.09
CA LYS A 125 -7.91 11.93 -18.51
C LYS A 125 -8.85 11.00 -19.27
N LEU A 126 -8.81 9.70 -18.98
CA LEU A 126 -9.71 8.71 -19.57
C LEU A 126 -11.15 8.90 -19.08
N GLU A 127 -11.36 9.12 -17.78
CA GLU A 127 -12.68 9.39 -17.19
C GLU A 127 -13.38 10.59 -17.83
N ARG A 128 -12.63 11.62 -18.22
CA ARG A 128 -13.17 12.79 -18.94
C ARG A 128 -13.60 12.48 -20.37
N LYS A 129 -13.04 11.44 -21.00
CA LYS A 129 -13.37 11.01 -22.36
C LYS A 129 -14.43 9.92 -22.39
N ILE A 130 -14.59 9.17 -21.29
CA ILE A 130 -15.52 8.05 -21.17
C ILE A 130 -16.83 8.57 -20.59
N HIS A 131 -17.88 8.57 -21.39
CA HIS A 131 -19.22 8.96 -20.93
C HIS A 131 -19.90 7.88 -20.06
N ASN A 132 -19.45 6.62 -20.14
CA ASN A 132 -19.96 5.52 -19.34
C ASN A 132 -19.34 5.52 -17.93
N GLN A 133 -20.13 5.96 -16.93
CA GLN A 133 -19.69 6.04 -15.54
C GLN A 133 -19.28 4.70 -14.92
N ILE A 134 -19.93 3.60 -15.33
CA ILE A 134 -19.60 2.25 -14.84
C ILE A 134 -18.23 1.85 -15.36
N PHE A 135 -17.98 2.02 -16.66
CA PHE A 135 -16.69 1.69 -17.26
C PHE A 135 -15.55 2.54 -16.68
N ALA A 136 -15.79 3.83 -16.48
CA ALA A 136 -14.85 4.73 -15.80
C ALA A 136 -14.54 4.26 -14.36
N ALA A 137 -15.55 3.85 -13.59
CA ALA A 137 -15.36 3.33 -12.24
C ALA A 137 -14.59 1.99 -12.23
N THR A 138 -14.89 1.09 -13.18
CA THR A 138 -14.16 -0.18 -13.33
C THR A 138 -12.68 0.05 -13.64
N LEU A 139 -12.37 0.95 -14.58
CA LEU A 139 -10.99 1.32 -14.88
C LEU A 139 -10.25 1.84 -13.65
N ARG A 140 -10.90 2.69 -12.84
CA ARG A 140 -10.31 3.20 -11.60
C ARG A 140 -9.99 2.09 -10.60
N VAL A 141 -10.87 1.10 -10.47
CA VAL A 141 -10.69 -0.05 -9.58
C VAL A 141 -9.53 -0.92 -10.05
N VAL A 142 -9.51 -1.27 -11.34
CA VAL A 142 -8.49 -2.15 -11.92
C VAL A 142 -7.11 -1.51 -11.93
N LEU A 143 -7.02 -0.22 -12.22
CA LEU A 143 -5.76 0.51 -12.34
C LEU A 143 -5.24 1.06 -11.00
N ASN A 144 -6.04 1.03 -9.93
CA ASN A 144 -5.62 1.38 -8.57
C ASN A 144 -5.95 0.27 -7.56
N PRO A 145 -5.37 -0.94 -7.71
CA PRO A 145 -5.75 -2.08 -6.88
C PRO A 145 -5.47 -1.87 -5.38
N SER A 146 -4.36 -1.23 -5.00
CA SER A 146 -4.02 -1.00 -3.59
C SER A 146 -4.95 0.01 -2.92
N ARG A 147 -5.31 1.08 -3.63
CA ARG A 147 -6.34 2.03 -3.15
C ARG A 147 -7.72 1.37 -3.07
N THR A 148 -8.05 0.50 -4.02
CA THR A 148 -9.31 -0.25 -4.00
C THR A 148 -9.40 -1.16 -2.78
N LEU A 149 -8.32 -1.88 -2.48
CA LEU A 149 -8.25 -2.73 -1.30
C LEU A 149 -8.36 -1.91 -0.01
N GLU A 150 -7.67 -0.77 0.05
CA GLU A 150 -7.79 0.16 1.16
C GLU A 150 -9.24 0.64 1.36
N ASN A 151 -9.92 1.04 0.28
CA ASN A 151 -11.32 1.43 0.34
C ASN A 151 -12.21 0.31 0.87
N ALA A 152 -11.98 -0.94 0.44
CA ALA A 152 -12.72 -2.10 0.94
C ALA A 152 -12.51 -2.30 2.45
N LEU A 153 -11.26 -2.21 2.92
CA LEU A 153 -10.91 -2.29 4.35
C LEU A 153 -11.51 -1.13 5.17
N ALA A 154 -11.68 0.03 4.56
CA ALA A 154 -12.31 1.20 5.17
C ALA A 154 -13.85 1.21 5.03
N PHE A 155 -14.47 0.13 4.53
CA PHE A 155 -15.90 0.04 4.23
C PHE A 155 -16.43 1.18 3.33
N LYS A 156 -15.58 1.62 2.38
CA LYS A 156 -15.91 2.63 1.37
C LYS A 156 -16.13 1.99 0.01
N ARG A 157 -16.69 2.77 -0.92
CA ARG A 157 -16.86 2.33 -2.31
C ARG A 157 -15.49 2.02 -2.94
N PRO A 158 -15.34 0.96 -3.74
CA PRO A 158 -14.07 0.58 -4.36
C PRO A 158 -13.38 1.71 -5.13
N TRP A 159 -14.16 2.58 -5.78
CA TRP A 159 -13.69 3.75 -6.54
C TRP A 159 -13.61 5.05 -5.72
N TYR A 160 -13.75 4.99 -4.39
CA TYR A 160 -13.67 6.18 -3.54
C TYR A 160 -12.29 6.84 -3.63
N ARG A 161 -12.29 8.18 -3.65
CA ARG A 161 -11.08 9.00 -3.75
C ARG A 161 -11.19 10.15 -2.74
N LYS A 162 -10.53 10.01 -1.58
CA LYS A 162 -10.51 11.04 -0.52
C LYS A 162 -10.08 12.41 -1.05
N ARG A 163 -9.14 12.39 -2.00
CA ARG A 163 -8.56 13.57 -2.63
C ARG A 163 -9.57 14.45 -3.39
N ASP A 164 -10.65 13.86 -3.93
CA ASP A 164 -11.73 14.63 -4.56
C ASP A 164 -12.52 15.45 -3.52
N LYS A 165 -12.34 15.17 -2.23
CA LYS A 165 -12.91 15.94 -1.12
C LYS A 165 -11.91 16.92 -0.48
N LEU A 166 -10.66 16.90 -0.92
CA LEU A 166 -9.59 17.78 -0.41
C LEU A 166 -9.47 19.08 -1.22
N GLU A 167 -10.52 19.47 -1.97
CA GLU A 167 -10.51 20.68 -2.80
C GLU A 167 -10.38 21.95 -1.93
N GLY A 168 -9.32 22.73 -2.17
CA GLY A 168 -8.91 23.90 -1.37
C GLY A 168 -7.40 23.87 -1.07
N ASN A 169 -6.77 24.99 -0.69
CA ASN A 169 -5.30 25.13 -0.49
C ASN A 169 -4.74 24.24 0.64
N VAL A 170 -4.69 22.91 0.48
CA VAL A 170 -4.11 21.97 1.48
C VAL A 170 -2.58 22.13 1.59
N CYS A 171 -1.96 22.73 0.59
CA CYS A 171 -0.52 22.96 0.54
C CYS A 171 -0.10 24.25 1.29
N GLU A 172 -0.98 25.25 1.40
CA GLU A 172 -0.70 26.50 2.10
C GLU A 172 -1.26 26.46 3.54
N SER A 173 -0.37 26.48 4.51
CA SER A 173 -0.64 26.94 5.88
C SER A 173 0.68 27.38 6.48
#